data_AF-A0A6G0Q5C2-F1
#
_entry.id   AF-A0A6G0Q5C2-F1
#
_cell.length_a   1.000
_cell.length_b   1.000
_cell.length_c   1.000
_cell.angle_alpha   90.00
_cell.angle_beta   90.00
_cell.angle_gamma   90.00
#
_symmetry.space_group_name_H-M   'P 1'
#
loop_
_entity.id
_entity.type
_entity.pdbx_description
1 polymer ?
#
loop_
_entity_poly.entity_id
_entity_poly.type
_entity_poly.pdbx_seq_one_letter_code
_entity_poly.pdbx_strand_id
1 'polypeptide(L)'
;MHMARAVVDVPQPYLMPKDVRTRATQRLQQLGPHQMAKDITTPAIRHREEHDSLQCQYPGQCSNERTLKRNGERHWLCAEHRDHQNALQRDRYRRVTKKKKEKASKRAPSS
;
A
#
# COMPACT_ATOMS: atom_id res chain seq x y z
N MET A 1 -56.83 -6.96 -18.46
CA MET A 1 -55.74 -7.97 -18.43
C MET A 1 -54.42 -7.24 -18.61
N HIS A 2 -53.86 -6.67 -17.53
CA HIS A 2 -52.53 -6.04 -17.56
C HIS A 2 -51.57 -6.95 -16.80
N MET A 3 -50.53 -7.42 -17.47
CA MET A 3 -49.52 -8.31 -16.90
C MET A 3 -48.46 -7.47 -16.18
N ALA A 4 -48.39 -7.57 -14.85
CA ALA A 4 -47.34 -6.92 -14.07
C ALA A 4 -46.03 -7.72 -14.20
N ARG A 5 -44.97 -7.07 -14.71
CA ARG A 5 -43.62 -7.64 -14.79
C ARG A 5 -42.98 -7.57 -13.41
N ALA A 6 -42.56 -8.72 -12.89
CA ALA A 6 -41.84 -8.82 -11.63
C ALA A 6 -40.48 -8.11 -11.73
N VAL A 7 -40.24 -7.14 -10.85
CA VAL A 7 -38.90 -6.57 -10.63
C VAL A 7 -38.10 -7.57 -9.79
N VAL A 8 -36.94 -7.96 -10.31
CA VAL A 8 -36.00 -8.83 -9.60
C VAL A 8 -35.33 -7.97 -8.53
N ASP A 9 -35.56 -8.29 -7.26
CA ASP A 9 -34.93 -7.63 -6.11
C ASP A 9 -33.42 -7.91 -6.14
N VAL A 10 -32.63 -6.91 -6.52
CA VAL A 10 -31.16 -6.99 -6.50
C VAL A 10 -30.70 -6.64 -5.09
N PRO A 11 -30.02 -7.55 -4.36
CA PRO A 11 -29.61 -7.29 -2.99
C PRO A 11 -28.60 -6.15 -2.95
N GLN A 12 -28.96 -5.13 -2.19
CA GLN A 12 -28.20 -3.93 -1.89
C GLN A 12 -26.80 -4.29 -1.34
N PRO A 13 -25.69 -3.81 -1.93
CA PRO A 13 -24.36 -4.11 -1.42
C PRO A 13 -24.13 -3.39 -0.07
N TYR A 14 -24.06 -4.19 0.98
CA TYR A 14 -23.37 -3.96 2.26
C TYR A 14 -23.02 -2.49 2.57
N LEU A 15 -23.94 -1.76 3.17
CA LEU A 15 -23.60 -0.51 3.86
C LEU A 15 -22.71 -0.85 5.07
N MET A 16 -21.42 -0.56 4.97
CA MET A 16 -20.48 -0.64 6.09
C MET A 16 -20.86 0.40 7.17
N PRO A 17 -20.97 0.02 8.47
CA PRO A 17 -21.23 0.96 9.57
C PRO A 17 -20.16 2.04 9.70
N LYS A 18 -20.56 3.31 9.89
CA LYS A 18 -19.72 4.51 9.73
C LYS A 18 -18.96 4.96 10.99
N ASP A 19 -18.95 4.17 12.06
CA ASP A 19 -18.59 4.68 13.40
C ASP A 19 -17.19 4.28 13.91
N VAL A 20 -16.29 3.81 13.03
CA VAL A 20 -14.87 3.54 13.38
C VAL A 20 -13.91 4.53 12.69
N ARG A 21 -14.37 5.77 12.45
CA ARG A 21 -13.59 6.83 11.77
C ARG A 21 -13.39 8.10 12.63
N THR A 22 -13.62 8.06 13.93
CA THR A 22 -13.60 9.29 14.76
C THR A 22 -12.30 9.51 15.53
N ARG A 23 -11.40 8.53 15.65
CA ARG A 23 -10.13 8.71 16.40
C ARG A 23 -8.90 9.01 15.54
N ALA A 24 -8.92 8.68 14.25
CA ALA A 24 -7.80 8.93 13.34
C ALA A 24 -7.81 10.35 12.74
N THR A 25 -8.97 11.00 12.66
CA THR A 25 -9.14 12.35 12.09
C THR A 25 -8.86 13.47 13.09
N GLN A 26 -8.98 13.23 14.40
CA GLN A 26 -8.71 14.26 15.42
C GLN A 26 -7.21 14.62 15.49
N ARG A 27 -6.32 13.69 15.13
CA ARG A 27 -4.87 13.95 15.08
C ARG A 27 -4.43 14.70 13.81
N LEU A 28 -5.27 14.76 12.78
CA LEU A 28 -4.94 15.47 11.54
C LEU A 28 -5.19 17.00 11.64
N GLN A 29 -5.99 17.44 12.62
CA GLN A 29 -6.36 18.87 12.76
C GLN A 29 -5.33 19.73 13.53
N GLN A 30 -4.28 19.14 14.11
CA GLN A 30 -3.27 19.88 14.89
C GLN A 30 -1.97 20.17 14.13
N LEU A 31 -1.87 19.84 12.85
CA LEU A 31 -0.74 20.28 12.03
C LEU A 31 -1.10 21.65 11.43
N GLY A 32 -0.70 22.72 12.12
CA GLY A 32 -0.81 24.08 11.60
C GLY A 32 -0.05 24.26 10.28
N PRO A 33 -0.25 25.38 9.57
CA PRO A 33 0.42 25.63 8.30
C PRO A 33 1.93 25.76 8.53
N HIS A 34 2.68 24.75 8.12
CA HIS A 34 4.14 24.81 8.08
C HIS A 34 4.53 25.72 6.90
N GLN A 35 4.64 27.02 7.19
CA GLN A 35 5.18 27.98 6.25
C GLN A 35 6.64 27.64 5.96
N MET A 36 6.90 27.20 4.73
CA MET A 36 8.25 27.19 4.16
C MET A 36 8.14 27.75 2.75
N ALA A 37 8.11 29.08 2.65
CA ALA A 37 8.64 29.76 1.48
C ALA A 37 10.16 29.58 1.56
N LYS A 38 10.70 28.69 0.74
CA LYS A 38 12.11 28.63 0.40
C LYS A 38 12.15 28.44 -1.09
N ASP A 39 12.65 29.45 -1.77
CA ASP A 39 12.87 29.51 -3.20
C ASP A 39 13.33 28.15 -3.73
N ILE A 40 12.41 27.46 -4.41
CA ILE A 40 12.73 26.21 -5.09
C ILE A 40 13.41 26.65 -6.39
N THR A 41 14.68 27.03 -6.29
CA THR A 41 15.63 26.69 -7.34
C THR A 41 15.48 25.19 -7.51
N THR A 42 14.78 24.78 -8.57
CA THR A 42 14.60 23.38 -8.95
C THR A 42 15.97 22.72 -8.78
N PRO A 43 16.18 21.85 -7.78
CA PRO A 43 17.42 21.11 -7.75
C PRO A 43 17.30 20.26 -9.01
N ALA A 44 18.22 20.49 -9.96
CA ALA A 44 18.36 19.71 -11.16
C ALA A 44 18.00 18.28 -10.77
N ILE A 45 16.88 17.79 -11.30
CA ILE A 45 16.44 16.41 -11.12
C ILE A 45 17.73 15.64 -11.30
N ARG A 46 18.24 15.06 -10.22
CA ARG A 46 19.32 14.11 -10.34
C ARG A 46 18.64 13.05 -11.16
N HIS A 47 18.80 13.14 -12.48
CA HIS A 47 18.63 12.07 -13.43
C HIS A 47 19.54 11.01 -12.84
N ARG A 48 18.97 10.25 -11.90
CA ARG A 48 19.45 8.98 -11.45
C ARG A 48 19.64 8.30 -12.78
N GLU A 49 20.90 8.20 -13.18
CA GLU A 49 21.31 7.78 -14.50
C GLU A 49 20.31 6.75 -14.96
N GLU A 50 19.72 7.01 -16.13
CA GLU A 50 19.05 6.00 -16.92
C GLU A 50 20.05 4.86 -17.04
N HIS A 51 20.02 3.99 -16.03
CA HIS A 51 20.88 2.85 -15.95
C HIS A 51 20.19 1.91 -16.91
N ASP A 52 20.47 2.09 -18.19
CA ASP A 52 19.83 1.47 -19.34
C ASP A 52 20.00 -0.04 -19.38
N SER A 53 20.58 -0.65 -18.34
CA SER A 53 20.60 -2.09 -18.18
C SER A 53 19.16 -2.60 -18.15
N LEU A 54 18.69 -3.30 -19.17
CA LEU A 54 17.40 -4.01 -19.07
C LEU A 54 17.40 -5.00 -17.89
N GLN A 55 18.59 -5.37 -17.40
CA GLN A 55 18.84 -6.30 -16.31
C GLN A 55 18.54 -5.76 -14.91
N CYS A 56 18.11 -6.68 -14.05
CA CYS A 56 17.83 -6.52 -12.64
C CYS A 56 19.04 -6.00 -11.85
N GLN A 57 18.81 -5.02 -10.95
CA GLN A 57 19.85 -4.47 -10.06
C GLN A 57 19.87 -5.15 -8.68
N TYR A 58 19.46 -6.41 -8.59
CA TYR A 58 19.57 -7.14 -7.33
C TYR A 58 21.06 -7.33 -6.98
N PRO A 59 21.49 -7.19 -5.70
CA PRO A 59 22.86 -7.49 -5.30
C PRO A 59 23.18 -8.98 -5.55
N GLY A 60 24.03 -9.23 -6.55
CA GLY A 60 24.30 -10.54 -7.11
C GLY A 60 24.06 -10.53 -8.62
N GLN A 61 24.83 -11.30 -9.38
CA GLN A 61 24.64 -11.35 -10.83
C GLN A 61 23.25 -11.90 -11.16
N CYS A 62 22.34 -11.02 -11.58
CA CYS A 62 20.99 -11.37 -12.02
C CYS A 62 20.84 -10.96 -13.49
N SER A 63 20.65 -11.94 -14.37
CA SER A 63 20.46 -11.73 -15.80
C SER A 63 19.01 -11.42 -16.19
N ASN A 64 18.06 -11.56 -15.26
CA ASN A 64 16.64 -11.34 -15.52
C ASN A 64 16.33 -9.88 -15.80
N GLU A 65 15.36 -9.64 -16.68
CA GLU A 65 14.93 -8.29 -17.04
C GLU A 65 14.11 -7.60 -15.94
N ARG A 66 14.21 -6.27 -15.90
CA ARG A 66 13.46 -5.41 -15.01
C ARG A 66 11.99 -5.39 -15.39
N THR A 67 11.13 -5.52 -14.39
CA THR A 67 9.68 -5.45 -14.61
C THR A 67 9.21 -4.02 -14.84
N LEU A 68 8.07 -3.85 -15.51
CA LEU A 68 7.41 -2.54 -15.65
C LEU A 68 6.37 -2.34 -14.55
N LYS A 69 6.32 -1.13 -14.01
CA LYS A 69 5.20 -0.64 -13.21
C LYS A 69 4.01 -0.34 -14.12
N ARG A 70 2.82 -0.18 -13.53
CA ARG A 70 1.59 0.23 -14.27
C ARG A 70 1.69 1.60 -14.93
N ASN A 71 2.56 2.47 -14.44
CA ASN A 71 2.84 3.79 -15.04
C ASN A 71 3.84 3.74 -16.20
N GLY A 72 4.29 2.54 -16.61
CA GLY A 72 5.28 2.36 -17.67
C GLY A 72 6.74 2.52 -17.24
N GLU A 73 7.01 2.94 -16.00
CA GLU A 73 8.39 3.02 -15.50
C GLU A 73 8.95 1.63 -15.17
N ARG A 74 10.25 1.42 -15.42
CA ARG A 74 10.92 0.19 -14.99
C ARG A 74 11.09 0.16 -13.48
N HIS A 75 10.76 -0.98 -12.88
CA HIS A 75 11.22 -1.36 -11.56
C HIS A 75 12.74 -1.54 -11.57
N TRP A 76 13.37 -1.38 -10.42
CA TRP A 76 14.79 -1.68 -10.25
C TRP A 76 15.12 -3.19 -10.25
N LEU A 77 14.11 -4.04 -9.99
CA LEU A 77 14.23 -5.50 -9.88
C LEU A 77 13.43 -6.23 -10.96
N CYS A 78 13.83 -7.47 -11.24
CA CYS A 78 13.03 -8.43 -11.97
C CYS A 78 11.83 -8.92 -11.16
N ALA A 79 10.95 -9.69 -11.81
CA ALA A 79 9.73 -10.23 -11.20
C ALA A 79 10.05 -11.11 -10.00
N GLU A 80 11.03 -11.99 -10.14
CA GLU A 80 11.42 -12.96 -9.10
C GLU A 80 11.88 -12.26 -7.82
N HIS A 81 12.83 -11.33 -7.92
CA HIS A 81 13.32 -10.59 -6.75
C HIS A 81 12.26 -9.69 -6.14
N ARG A 82 11.39 -9.07 -6.96
CA ARG A 82 10.26 -8.29 -6.46
C ARG A 82 9.32 -9.16 -5.64
N ASP A 83 8.98 -10.34 -6.13
CA ASP A 83 8.02 -11.23 -5.49
C ASP A 83 8.61 -11.89 -4.25
N HIS A 84 9.92 -12.19 -4.25
CA HIS A 84 10.66 -12.62 -3.07
C HIS A 84 10.62 -11.56 -1.95
N GLN A 85 10.94 -10.30 -2.27
CA GLN A 85 10.86 -9.19 -1.31
C GLN A 85 9.44 -9.01 -0.76
N ASN A 86 8.42 -9.11 -1.63
CA ASN A 86 7.02 -9.07 -1.21
C ASN A 86 6.66 -10.22 -0.26
N ALA A 87 7.15 -11.44 -0.52
CA ALA A 87 6.94 -12.58 0.36
C ALA A 87 7.56 -12.36 1.74
N LEU A 88 8.81 -11.88 1.79
CA LEU A 88 9.50 -11.54 3.04
C LEU A 88 8.76 -10.46 3.83
N GLN A 89 8.25 -9.43 3.14
CA GLN A 89 7.48 -8.37 3.78
C GLN A 89 6.15 -8.90 4.36
N ARG A 90 5.43 -9.73 3.59
CA ARG A 90 4.18 -10.37 4.05
C ARG A 90 4.42 -11.25 5.26
N ASP A 91 5.48 -12.04 5.24
CA ASP A 91 5.83 -12.91 6.37
C ASP A 91 6.17 -12.08 7.62
N ARG A 92 7.01 -11.04 7.48
CA ARG A 92 7.28 -10.09 8.58
C ARG A 92 6.00 -9.51 9.16
N TYR A 93 5.07 -9.05 8.31
CA TYR A 93 3.79 -8.51 8.75
C TYR A 93 2.94 -9.55 9.51
N ARG A 94 2.88 -10.79 9.01
CA ARG A 94 2.18 -11.90 9.69
C ARG A 94 2.76 -12.17 11.08
N ARG A 95 4.09 -12.17 11.23
CA ARG A 95 4.74 -12.35 12.54
C ARG A 95 4.41 -11.23 13.52
N VAL A 96 4.45 -9.97 13.06
CA VAL A 96 4.14 -8.80 13.90
C VAL A 96 2.67 -8.78 14.34
N THR A 97 1.75 -9.08 13.41
CA THR A 97 0.30 -9.10 13.71
C THR A 97 -0.08 -10.23 14.67
N LYS A 98 0.48 -11.44 14.50
CA LYS A 98 0.30 -12.55 15.46
C LYS A 98 0.76 -12.16 16.85
N LYS A 99 1.98 -11.64 16.99
CA LYS A 99 2.53 -11.17 18.29
C LYS A 99 1.64 -10.09 18.93
N LYS A 100 1.09 -9.17 18.14
CA LYS A 100 0.18 -8.13 18.64
C LYS A 100 -1.13 -8.73 19.15
N LYS A 101 -1.70 -9.71 18.43
CA LYS A 101 -2.91 -10.42 18.83
C LYS A 101 -2.71 -11.20 20.14
N GLU A 102 -1.59 -11.92 20.27
CA GLU A 102 -1.23 -12.64 21.50
C GLU A 102 -1.04 -11.69 22.70
N LYS A 103 -0.41 -10.54 22.49
CA LYS A 103 -0.28 -9.52 23.54
C LYS A 103 -1.63 -8.91 23.93
N ALA A 104 -2.54 -8.73 22.97
CA ALA A 104 -3.88 -8.23 23.22
C ALA A 104 -4.73 -9.26 24.00
N SER A 105 -4.65 -10.54 23.65
CA SER A 105 -5.39 -11.60 24.37
C SER A 105 -4.90 -11.76 25.81
N LYS A 106 -3.58 -11.64 26.05
CA LYS A 106 -3.02 -11.66 27.42
C LYS A 106 -3.38 -10.44 28.27
N ARG A 107 -3.85 -9.36 27.65
CA ARG A 107 -4.25 -8.11 28.32
C ARG A 107 -5.75 -8.00 28.56
N ALA A 108 -6.56 -8.92 28.05
CA ALA A 108 -7.98 -8.95 28.34
C ALA A 108 -8.18 -9.49 29.78
N PRO A 109 -8.81 -8.73 30.69
CA PRO A 109 -9.09 -9.21 32.04
C PRO A 109 -10.13 -10.34 31.98
N SER A 110 -9.88 -11.42 32.71
CA SER A 110 -10.89 -12.43 33.05
C SER A 110 -11.99 -11.75 33.86
N SER A 111 -13.20 -11.68 33.30
CA SER A 111 -14.41 -11.36 34.07
C SER A 111 -14.75 -12.47 35.05
#